data_AF-A0A812T0G8-F1
#
_entry.id   AF-A0A812T0G8-F1
#
_cell.length_a   1.000
_cell.length_b   1.000
_cell.length_c   1.000
_cell.angle_alpha   90.00
_cell.angle_beta   90.00
_cell.angle_gamma   90.00
#
_symmetry.space_group_name_H-M   'P 1'
#
loop_
_entity.id
_entity.type
_entity.pdbx_description
1 polymer ?
#
loop_
_entity_poly.entity_id
_entity_poly.type
_entity_poly.pdbx_seq_one_letter_code
_entity_poly.pdbx_strand_id
1 'polypeptide(L)'
;MAALLARRHHRQRELCRQLPEAFEMISRAIKAGQTVPAALQIIADHFEKPIATEFALCYEQQNLGMSRESALRRLAARSGVMELQIFVVALLVQARSGGDLIELLDNLALMIRKRLKLGDRVRALTGEGRMQAMVLIVLPIAAFLGIVSMAPDYASCLLERPWLLCATAIAQVAGSNVTSLAPYLPFVAFAVVSAIIYALFAYFDPYWVSVRGRLDQFDNAKDSPKRRLAGGSNKTAPTSGWFTLPTVSLFRGGDRSHLTQRLAYAGVYQPQAVARYFSISLLTLSAPMLICLTLTLAGLLRWDYAMLFACIGGLTGALAPRLWLDRAIKKRHLQFRRSLPDFLDLMTVCLEGGLSLQETIRRVSDELQLAHSALAAELAVVQRDVELGATVDQALKRFAARSGYEGVRSLSTFIR
;
A
#
# COMPACT_ATOMS: atom_id res chain seq x y z
N MET A 1 7.59 16.98 -11.00
CA MET A 1 6.65 16.33 -10.06
C MET A 1 7.36 15.41 -9.05
N ALA A 2 8.09 14.38 -9.49
CA ALA A 2 8.71 13.37 -8.60
C ALA A 2 9.71 13.95 -7.58
N ALA A 3 10.57 14.88 -8.00
CA ALA A 3 11.54 15.52 -7.09
C ALA A 3 10.86 16.34 -5.98
N LEU A 4 9.73 17.00 -6.26
CA LEU A 4 8.97 17.75 -5.26
C LEU A 4 8.30 16.82 -4.24
N LEU A 5 7.73 15.71 -4.69
CA LEU A 5 7.15 14.69 -3.81
C LEU A 5 8.22 14.04 -2.93
N ALA A 6 9.40 13.74 -3.50
CA ALA A 6 10.54 13.20 -2.75
C ALA A 6 11.03 14.19 -1.68
N ARG A 7 11.19 15.48 -2.02
CA ARG A 7 11.56 16.53 -1.06
C ARG A 7 10.53 16.69 0.06
N ARG A 8 9.23 16.66 -0.26
CA ARG A 8 8.15 16.71 0.74
C ARG A 8 8.23 15.53 1.71
N HIS A 9 8.34 14.30 1.19
CA HIS A 9 8.44 13.12 2.03
C HIS A 9 9.71 13.10 2.89
N HIS A 10 10.83 13.58 2.35
CA HIS A 10 12.07 13.70 3.12
C HIS A 10 11.89 14.69 4.28
N ARG A 11 11.34 15.89 4.02
CA ARG A 11 11.04 16.89 5.05
C ARG A 11 10.09 16.34 6.13
N GLN A 12 9.01 15.66 5.75
CA GLN A 12 8.05 15.07 6.69
C GLN A 12 8.69 14.00 7.58
N ARG A 13 9.59 13.17 7.01
CA ARG A 13 10.34 12.16 7.77
C ARG A 13 11.27 12.79 8.80
N GLU A 14 11.99 13.83 8.40
CA GLU A 14 12.91 14.51 9.32
C GLU A 14 12.14 15.23 10.44
N LEU A 15 11.02 15.87 10.10
CA LEU A 15 10.13 16.46 11.10
C LEU A 15 9.65 15.40 12.10
N CYS A 16 9.12 14.27 11.62
CA CYS A 16 8.67 13.15 12.46
C CYS A 16 9.79 12.60 13.36
N ARG A 17 11.03 12.55 12.86
CA ARG A 17 12.21 12.12 13.63
C ARG A 17 12.54 13.07 14.79
N GLN A 18 12.34 14.37 14.60
CA GLN A 18 12.61 15.41 15.60
C GLN A 18 11.50 15.58 16.65
N LEU A 19 10.26 15.12 16.36
CA LEU A 19 9.10 15.27 17.24
C LEU A 19 9.28 14.73 18.67
N PRO A 20 9.85 13.53 18.90
CA PRO A 20 9.99 13.00 20.27
C PRO A 20 10.79 13.94 21.16
N GLU A 21 11.90 14.47 20.65
CA GLU A 21 12.78 15.36 21.42
C GLU A 21 12.13 16.73 21.68
N ALA A 22 11.36 17.23 20.71
CA ALA A 22 10.55 18.45 20.91
C ALA A 22 9.46 18.24 21.97
N PHE A 23 8.74 17.12 21.95
CA PHE A 23 7.72 16.82 22.96
C PHE A 23 8.32 16.65 24.35
N GLU A 24 9.46 15.98 24.48
CA GLU A 24 10.20 15.90 25.73
C GLU A 24 10.66 17.30 26.20
N MET A 25 11.09 18.18 25.29
CA MET A 25 11.46 19.56 25.64
C MET A 25 10.26 20.36 26.15
N ILE A 26 9.09 20.22 25.52
CA ILE A 26 7.85 20.87 25.97
C ILE A 26 7.46 20.32 27.35
N SER A 27 7.49 19.01 27.55
CA SER A 27 7.22 18.36 28.83
C SER A 27 8.14 18.90 29.93
N ARG A 28 9.46 18.95 29.68
CA ARG A 28 10.44 19.53 30.62
C ARG A 28 10.22 21.01 30.92
N ALA A 29 9.90 21.81 29.91
CA ALA A 29 9.64 23.24 30.08
C ALA A 29 8.37 23.47 30.93
N ILE A 30 7.28 22.76 30.65
CA ILE A 30 6.04 22.84 31.42
C ILE A 30 6.25 22.34 32.86
N LYS A 31 7.00 21.24 33.06
CA LYS A 31 7.41 20.75 34.40
C LYS A 31 8.18 21.81 35.20
N ALA A 32 9.00 22.62 34.52
CA ALA A 32 9.74 23.73 35.11
C ALA A 32 8.89 25.00 35.34
N GLY A 33 7.57 24.95 35.09
CA GLY A 33 6.65 26.07 35.28
C GLY A 33 6.57 27.04 34.09
N GLN A 34 7.17 26.71 32.94
CA GLN A 34 7.07 27.55 31.75
C GLN A 34 5.68 27.46 31.12
N THR A 35 5.28 28.54 30.45
CA THR A 35 4.05 28.55 29.65
C THR A 35 4.22 27.75 28.36
N VAL A 36 3.13 27.17 27.83
CA VAL A 36 3.17 26.45 26.54
C VAL A 36 3.77 27.31 25.40
N PRO A 37 3.41 28.60 25.23
CA PRO A 37 4.05 29.44 24.22
C PRO A 37 5.57 29.60 24.40
N ALA A 38 6.05 29.75 25.63
CA ALA A 38 7.49 29.80 25.91
C ALA A 38 8.19 28.48 25.55
N ALA A 39 7.55 27.34 25.81
CA ALA A 39 8.06 26.04 25.38
C ALA A 39 8.13 25.90 23.85
N LEU A 40 7.17 26.45 23.11
CA LEU A 40 7.20 26.49 21.64
C LEU A 40 8.36 27.35 21.12
N GLN A 41 8.66 28.46 21.79
CA GLN A 41 9.78 29.34 21.45
C GLN A 41 11.13 28.64 21.68
N ILE A 42 11.29 27.90 22.78
CA ILE A 42 12.51 27.12 23.04
C ILE A 42 12.80 26.16 21.88
N ILE A 43 11.77 25.50 21.33
CA ILE A 43 11.92 24.63 20.16
C ILE A 43 12.33 25.43 18.92
N ALA A 44 11.70 26.58 18.69
CA ALA A 44 11.99 27.43 17.55
C ALA A 44 13.46 27.88 17.50
N ASP A 45 14.06 28.14 18.67
CA ASP A 45 15.41 28.69 18.78
C ASP A 45 16.50 27.61 18.80
N HIS A 46 16.24 26.43 19.39
CA HIS A 46 17.28 25.44 19.66
C HIS A 46 17.27 24.20 18.75
N PHE A 47 16.18 23.95 18.02
CA PHE A 47 16.10 22.79 17.14
C PHE A 47 16.61 23.10 15.73
N GLU A 48 17.01 22.06 15.02
CA GLU A 48 17.34 22.18 13.61
C GLU A 48 16.07 22.28 12.74
N LYS A 49 16.24 22.72 11.49
CA LYS A 49 15.16 22.63 10.49
C LYS A 49 14.86 21.13 10.22
N PRO A 50 13.61 20.74 9.94
CA PRO A 50 12.44 21.60 9.69
C PRO A 50 11.58 21.92 10.93
N ILE A 51 11.75 21.25 12.07
CA ILE A 51 10.84 21.42 13.22
C ILE A 51 10.90 22.85 13.79
N ALA A 52 12.10 23.44 13.89
CA ALA A 52 12.26 24.81 14.37
C ALA A 52 11.45 25.81 13.56
N THR A 53 11.44 25.67 12.22
CA THR A 53 10.67 26.56 11.34
C THR A 53 9.17 26.42 11.56
N GLU A 54 8.66 25.20 11.74
CA GLU A 54 7.23 24.98 11.93
C GLU A 54 6.74 25.54 13.28
N PHE A 55 7.50 25.32 14.35
CA PHE A 55 7.20 25.82 15.69
C PHE A 55 7.41 27.34 15.80
N ALA A 56 8.43 27.91 15.15
CA ALA A 56 8.64 29.35 15.04
C ALA A 56 7.42 30.04 14.42
N LEU A 57 6.91 29.52 13.29
CA LEU A 57 5.72 30.04 12.64
C LEU A 57 4.47 29.93 13.52
N CYS A 58 4.35 28.87 14.33
CA CYS A 58 3.25 28.73 15.28
C CYS A 58 3.32 29.78 16.40
N TYR A 59 4.51 29.97 16.96
CA TYR A 59 4.77 30.98 17.99
C TYR A 59 4.52 32.40 17.48
N GLU A 60 5.05 32.74 16.29
CA GLU A 60 4.84 34.03 15.65
C GLU A 60 3.35 34.31 15.39
N GLN A 61 2.61 33.31 14.90
CA GLN A 61 1.16 33.42 14.72
C GLN A 61 0.41 33.72 16.02
N GLN A 62 0.81 33.11 17.13
CA GLN A 62 0.23 33.40 18.44
C GLN A 62 0.57 34.83 18.91
N ASN A 63 1.82 35.28 18.74
CA ASN A 63 2.24 36.64 19.07
C ASN A 63 1.51 37.71 18.24
N LEU A 64 1.12 37.39 17.00
CA LEU A 64 0.29 38.23 16.13
C LEU A 64 -1.21 38.21 16.52
N GLY A 65 -1.57 37.59 17.65
CA GLY A 65 -2.94 37.59 18.19
C GLY A 65 -3.81 36.43 17.71
N MET A 66 -3.28 35.44 16.97
CA MET A 66 -4.05 34.25 16.60
C MET A 66 -4.32 33.39 17.84
N SER A 67 -5.56 32.89 17.97
CA SER A 67 -5.89 32.02 19.10
C SER A 67 -5.00 30.77 19.13
N ARG A 68 -4.59 30.35 20.33
CA ARG A 68 -3.75 29.15 20.55
C ARG A 68 -4.30 27.93 19.81
N GLU A 69 -5.61 27.73 19.87
CA GLU A 69 -6.30 26.63 19.18
C GLU A 69 -6.14 26.72 17.66
N SER A 70 -6.31 27.89 17.07
CA SER A 70 -6.17 28.08 15.63
C SER A 70 -4.72 27.93 15.16
N ALA A 71 -3.76 28.48 15.91
CA ALA A 71 -2.34 28.40 15.58
C ALA A 71 -1.83 26.95 15.60
N LEU A 72 -2.17 26.20 16.65
CA LEU A 72 -1.82 24.77 16.77
C LEU A 72 -2.48 23.92 15.68
N ARG A 73 -3.77 24.14 15.38
CA ARG A 73 -4.45 23.45 14.27
C ARG A 73 -3.80 23.73 12.92
N ARG A 74 -3.34 24.97 12.68
CA ARG A 74 -2.59 25.34 11.46
C ARG A 74 -1.22 24.68 11.39
N LEU A 75 -0.50 24.61 12.52
CA LEU A 75 0.76 23.87 12.63
C LEU A 75 0.57 22.39 12.23
N ALA A 76 -0.43 21.73 12.81
CA ALA A 76 -0.79 20.34 12.49
C ALA A 76 -1.10 20.16 10.99
N ALA A 77 -2.00 20.97 10.44
CA ALA A 77 -2.42 20.88 9.04
C ALA A 77 -1.28 21.15 8.04
N ARG A 78 -0.37 22.07 8.37
CA ARG A 78 0.78 22.44 7.51
C ARG A 78 1.89 21.39 7.52
N SER A 79 2.19 20.80 8.68
CA SER A 79 3.29 19.84 8.83
C SER A 79 3.11 18.59 7.96
N GLY A 80 1.85 18.14 7.78
CA GLY A 80 1.52 16.89 7.11
C GLY A 80 2.13 15.65 7.76
N VAL A 81 2.41 15.73 9.08
CA VAL A 81 2.90 14.62 9.90
C VAL A 81 1.82 14.26 10.90
N MET A 82 1.34 13.02 10.83
CA MET A 82 0.20 12.53 11.60
C MET A 82 0.43 12.71 13.10
N GLU A 83 1.60 12.33 13.61
CA GLU A 83 1.97 12.45 15.03
C GLU A 83 1.77 13.87 15.60
N LEU A 84 2.05 14.90 14.80
CA LEU A 84 1.85 16.29 15.23
C LEU A 84 0.37 16.67 15.25
N GLN A 85 -0.43 16.12 14.35
CA GLN A 85 -1.88 16.34 14.36
C GLN A 85 -2.50 15.71 15.61
N ILE A 86 -2.13 14.47 15.91
CA ILE A 86 -2.53 13.75 17.14
C ILE A 86 -2.21 14.59 18.37
N PHE A 87 -0.95 15.02 18.47
CA PHE A 87 -0.48 15.84 19.58
C PHE A 87 -1.31 17.12 19.74
N VAL A 88 -1.59 17.84 18.65
CA VAL A 88 -2.39 19.06 18.70
C VAL A 88 -3.82 18.77 19.14
N VAL A 89 -4.46 17.72 18.65
CA VAL A 89 -5.81 17.34 19.10
C VAL A 89 -5.82 17.02 20.59
N ALA A 90 -4.93 16.14 21.00
CA ALA A 90 -4.72 15.75 22.38
C ALA A 90 -4.52 16.96 23.30
N LEU A 91 -3.58 17.84 22.94
CA LEU A 91 -3.27 19.06 23.67
C LEU A 91 -4.48 19.98 23.79
N LEU A 92 -5.29 20.13 22.74
CA LEU A 92 -6.48 20.97 22.76
C LEU A 92 -7.64 20.38 23.57
N VAL A 93 -7.74 19.06 23.62
CA VAL A 93 -8.72 18.35 24.44
C VAL A 93 -8.32 18.43 25.92
N GLN A 94 -7.10 18.02 26.26
CA GLN A 94 -6.61 18.00 27.65
C GLN A 94 -6.41 19.39 28.25
N ALA A 95 -6.10 20.41 27.45
CA ALA A 95 -6.00 21.78 27.93
C ALA A 95 -7.33 22.37 28.45
N ARG A 96 -8.48 21.72 28.18
CA ARG A 96 -9.79 22.12 28.71
C ARG A 96 -10.18 21.38 29.99
N SER A 97 -9.69 20.16 30.18
CA SER A 97 -10.07 19.24 31.27
C SER A 97 -9.02 19.09 32.37
N GLY A 98 -7.83 19.69 32.22
CA GLY A 98 -6.81 19.72 33.28
C GLY A 98 -6.11 18.38 33.54
N GLY A 99 -6.15 17.45 32.59
CA GLY A 99 -5.43 16.18 32.67
C GLY A 99 -3.91 16.36 32.64
N ASP A 100 -3.17 15.27 32.88
CA ASP A 100 -1.70 15.28 32.86
C ASP A 100 -1.15 15.37 31.43
N LEU A 101 -1.11 16.61 30.91
CA LEU A 101 -0.52 16.93 29.60
C LEU A 101 0.95 16.47 29.51
N ILE A 102 1.65 16.49 30.64
CA ILE A 102 3.04 16.07 30.75
C ILE A 102 3.13 14.55 30.49
N GLU A 103 2.27 13.74 31.11
CA GLU A 103 2.19 12.31 30.87
C GLU A 103 1.85 12.00 29.40
N LEU A 104 0.91 12.75 28.82
CA LEU A 104 0.57 12.60 27.40
C LEU A 104 1.77 12.87 26.50
N LEU A 105 2.50 13.96 26.74
CA LEU A 105 3.69 14.33 25.97
C LEU A 105 4.77 13.25 26.05
N ASP A 106 5.01 12.74 27.25
CA ASP A 106 6.01 11.70 27.51
C ASP A 106 5.59 10.36 26.84
N ASN A 107 4.32 9.99 26.92
CA ASN A 107 3.75 8.79 26.29
C ASN A 107 3.81 8.87 24.76
N LEU A 108 3.44 10.01 24.17
CA LEU A 108 3.56 10.23 22.72
C LEU A 108 5.01 10.18 22.25
N ALA A 109 5.95 10.85 22.94
CA ALA A 109 7.37 10.80 22.60
C ALA A 109 7.90 9.37 22.62
N LEU A 110 7.53 8.59 23.64
CA LEU A 110 7.93 7.20 23.80
C LEU A 110 7.35 6.30 22.70
N MET A 111 6.07 6.46 22.34
CA MET A 111 5.45 5.73 21.23
C MET A 111 6.13 6.02 19.89
N ILE A 112 6.35 7.30 19.56
CA ILE A 112 7.00 7.69 18.30
C ILE A 112 8.42 7.13 18.23
N ARG A 113 9.20 7.20 19.32
CA ARG A 113 10.55 6.65 19.38
C ARG A 113 10.57 5.12 19.21
N LYS A 114 9.62 4.39 19.83
CA LYS A 114 9.45 2.94 19.61
C LYS A 114 9.20 2.65 18.13
N ARG A 115 8.33 3.43 17.48
CA ARG A 115 8.00 3.29 16.06
C ARG A 115 9.20 3.52 15.14
N LEU A 116 9.99 4.56 15.37
CA LEU A 116 11.19 4.86 14.59
C LEU A 116 12.23 3.73 14.69
N LYS A 117 12.50 3.23 15.91
CA LYS A 117 13.42 2.09 16.13
C LYS A 117 12.98 0.82 15.42
N LEU A 118 11.67 0.55 15.37
CA LEU A 118 11.13 -0.58 14.59
C LEU A 118 11.39 -0.41 13.09
N GLY A 119 11.23 0.80 12.57
CA GLY A 119 11.56 1.12 11.18
C GLY A 119 13.03 0.88 10.84
N ASP A 120 13.94 1.21 11.76
CA ASP A 120 15.37 0.95 11.60
C ASP A 120 15.70 -0.54 11.60
N ARG A 121 15.09 -1.32 12.50
CA ARG A 121 15.23 -2.79 12.52
C ARG A 121 14.74 -3.43 11.21
N VAL A 122 13.60 -3.00 10.69
CA VAL A 122 13.08 -3.51 9.40
C VAL A 122 14.04 -3.16 8.26
N ARG A 123 14.60 -1.95 8.24
CA ARG A 123 15.59 -1.56 7.24
C ARG A 123 16.88 -2.37 7.34
N ALA A 124 17.35 -2.65 8.56
CA ALA A 124 18.51 -3.51 8.79
C ALA A 124 18.26 -4.95 8.30
N LEU A 125 17.14 -5.57 8.70
CA LEU A 125 16.78 -6.93 8.29
C LEU A 125 16.55 -7.06 6.77
N THR A 126 15.96 -6.04 6.14
CA THR A 126 15.81 -6.02 4.67
C THR A 126 17.13 -5.71 3.94
N GLY A 127 18.11 -5.14 4.65
CA GLY A 127 19.46 -4.92 4.16
C GLY A 127 20.20 -6.23 3.90
N GLU A 128 20.01 -7.24 4.73
CA GLU A 128 20.65 -8.56 4.58
C GLU A 128 20.28 -9.24 3.25
N GLY A 129 18.98 -9.30 2.93
CA GLY A 129 18.51 -9.85 1.65
C GLY A 129 18.95 -9.02 0.44
N ARG A 130 19.05 -7.69 0.58
CA ARG A 130 19.57 -6.81 -0.48
C ARG A 130 21.06 -7.01 -0.70
N MET A 131 21.84 -7.20 0.37
CA MET A 131 23.26 -7.49 0.28
C MET A 131 23.50 -8.83 -0.42
N GLN A 132 22.74 -9.89 -0.07
CA GLN A 132 22.83 -11.18 -0.77
C GLN A 132 22.48 -11.07 -2.26
N ALA A 133 21.40 -10.34 -2.58
CA ALA A 133 21.03 -10.09 -3.98
C ALA A 133 22.09 -9.26 -4.73
N MET A 134 22.67 -8.25 -4.08
CA MET A 134 23.73 -7.43 -4.65
C MET A 134 25.00 -8.25 -4.88
N VAL A 135 25.39 -9.11 -3.94
CA VAL A 135 26.51 -10.04 -4.11
C VAL A 135 26.26 -10.97 -5.29
N LEU A 136 25.07 -11.56 -5.40
CA LEU A 136 24.72 -12.45 -6.53
C LEU A 136 24.79 -11.73 -7.90
N ILE A 137 24.47 -10.43 -7.95
CA ILE A 137 24.54 -9.62 -9.17
C ILE A 137 25.98 -9.17 -9.47
N VAL A 138 26.74 -8.77 -8.45
CA VAL A 138 28.11 -8.23 -8.62
C VAL A 138 29.12 -9.33 -8.89
N LEU A 139 28.97 -10.51 -8.27
CA LEU A 139 29.92 -11.63 -8.37
C LEU A 139 30.21 -12.09 -9.81
N PRO A 140 29.23 -12.30 -10.71
CA PRO A 140 29.52 -12.69 -12.10
C PRO A 140 30.25 -11.58 -12.89
N ILE A 141 29.93 -10.30 -12.62
CA ILE A 141 30.60 -9.15 -13.27
C ILE A 141 32.05 -9.04 -12.77
N ALA A 142 32.25 -9.16 -11.46
CA ALA A 142 33.57 -9.13 -10.84
C ALA A 142 34.43 -10.32 -11.30
N ALA A 143 33.86 -11.53 -11.39
CA ALA A 143 34.53 -12.70 -11.91
C ALA A 143 34.94 -12.52 -13.38
N PHE A 144 34.05 -11.95 -14.21
CA PHE A 144 34.36 -11.65 -15.61
C PHE A 144 35.52 -10.64 -15.75
N LEU A 145 35.50 -9.54 -15.00
CA LEU A 145 36.62 -8.57 -14.96
C LEU A 145 37.91 -9.20 -14.43
N GLY A 146 37.81 -10.09 -13.44
CA GLY A 146 38.94 -10.85 -12.92
C GLY A 146 39.58 -11.73 -14.00
N ILE A 147 38.78 -12.43 -14.80
CA ILE A 147 39.25 -13.26 -15.92
C ILE A 147 39.93 -12.39 -16.99
N VAL A 148 39.35 -11.24 -17.35
CA VAL A 148 39.93 -10.31 -18.34
C VAL A 148 41.30 -9.78 -17.89
N SER A 149 41.48 -9.51 -16.59
CA SER A 149 42.73 -8.96 -16.06
C SER A 149 43.82 -10.01 -15.81
N MET A 150 43.45 -11.22 -15.37
CA MET A 150 44.40 -12.28 -15.03
C MET A 150 44.79 -13.15 -16.23
N ALA A 151 43.89 -13.34 -17.19
CA ALA A 151 44.10 -14.19 -18.37
C ALA A 151 43.58 -13.50 -19.65
N PRO A 152 44.26 -12.43 -20.12
CA PRO A 152 43.81 -11.63 -21.25
C PRO A 152 43.65 -12.45 -22.54
N ASP A 153 44.50 -13.47 -22.76
CA ASP A 153 44.39 -14.39 -23.91
C ASP A 153 43.15 -15.30 -23.84
N TYR A 154 42.69 -15.65 -22.63
CA TYR A 154 41.47 -16.45 -22.44
C TYR A 154 40.21 -15.59 -22.64
N ALA A 155 40.26 -14.34 -22.19
CA ALA A 155 39.18 -13.37 -22.38
C ALA A 155 39.03 -12.94 -23.84
N SER A 156 40.14 -12.73 -24.57
CA SER A 156 40.10 -12.41 -26.00
C SER A 156 39.53 -13.58 -26.83
N CYS A 157 39.91 -14.83 -26.54
CA CYS A 157 39.30 -16.01 -27.17
C CYS A 157 37.79 -16.15 -26.87
N LEU A 158 37.33 -15.77 -25.68
CA LEU A 158 35.93 -15.79 -25.29
C LEU A 158 35.10 -14.67 -25.97
N LEU A 159 35.71 -13.50 -26.19
CA LEU A 159 35.08 -12.33 -26.82
C LEU A 159 35.11 -12.38 -28.36
N GLU A 160 36.18 -12.90 -28.97
CA GLU A 160 36.30 -13.07 -30.43
C GLU A 160 35.39 -14.18 -30.97
N ARG A 161 35.00 -15.13 -30.12
CA ARG A 161 34.08 -16.21 -30.46
C ARG A 161 32.81 -16.07 -29.61
N PRO A 162 31.90 -15.12 -29.92
CA PRO A 162 30.60 -15.02 -29.24
C PRO A 162 29.78 -16.31 -29.35
N TRP A 163 30.08 -17.14 -30.37
CA TRP A 163 29.53 -18.47 -30.50
C TRP A 163 29.96 -19.45 -29.40
N LEU A 164 31.05 -19.26 -28.66
CA LEU A 164 31.43 -20.11 -27.52
C LEU A 164 30.63 -19.80 -26.25
N LEU A 165 30.27 -18.53 -26.03
CA LEU A 165 29.31 -18.12 -25.00
C LEU A 165 27.91 -18.61 -25.35
N CYS A 166 27.50 -18.44 -26.61
CA CYS A 166 26.30 -19.08 -27.12
C CYS A 166 26.42 -20.60 -27.07
N ALA A 167 27.57 -21.24 -27.32
CA ALA A 167 27.73 -22.70 -27.32
C ALA A 167 27.80 -23.29 -25.93
N THR A 168 28.21 -22.57 -24.90
CA THR A 168 28.15 -23.02 -23.50
C THR A 168 26.74 -22.85 -22.92
N ALA A 169 26.06 -21.75 -23.24
CA ALA A 169 24.63 -21.57 -22.95
C ALA A 169 23.76 -22.57 -23.75
N ILE A 170 24.09 -22.78 -25.03
CA ILE A 170 23.49 -23.79 -25.89
C ILE A 170 23.88 -25.16 -25.38
N ALA A 171 25.10 -25.49 -24.94
CA ALA A 171 25.46 -26.82 -24.41
C ALA A 171 24.71 -27.15 -23.11
N GLN A 172 24.45 -26.16 -22.24
CA GLN A 172 23.56 -26.33 -21.08
C GLN A 172 22.11 -26.62 -21.50
N VAL A 173 21.67 -26.13 -22.66
CA VAL A 173 20.35 -26.39 -23.25
C VAL A 173 20.35 -27.62 -24.18
N ALA A 174 21.48 -27.95 -24.79
CA ALA A 174 21.72 -28.89 -25.89
C ALA A 174 22.18 -30.26 -25.40
N GLY A 175 22.23 -30.47 -24.08
CA GLY A 175 21.87 -31.75 -23.49
C GLY A 175 20.46 -32.21 -23.90
N SER A 176 19.64 -31.35 -24.52
CA SER A 176 18.52 -31.74 -25.38
C SER A 176 18.87 -31.54 -26.87
N ASN A 177 18.91 -32.63 -27.64
CA ASN A 177 19.55 -32.73 -28.96
C ASN A 177 19.19 -31.63 -29.99
N VAL A 178 20.23 -31.03 -30.57
CA VAL A 178 20.23 -29.87 -31.49
C VAL A 178 20.43 -30.30 -32.95
N THR A 179 19.35 -30.60 -33.67
CA THR A 179 19.39 -30.67 -35.15
C THR A 179 18.13 -30.13 -35.85
N SER A 180 17.27 -29.38 -35.16
CA SER A 180 16.24 -28.58 -35.82
C SER A 180 16.05 -27.24 -35.11
N LEU A 181 15.63 -26.20 -35.84
CA LEU A 181 15.21 -24.92 -35.26
C LEU A 181 13.82 -25.02 -34.58
N ALA A 182 13.11 -26.12 -34.84
CA ALA A 182 11.80 -26.48 -34.29
C ALA A 182 11.71 -26.53 -32.74
N PRO A 183 12.71 -27.01 -31.98
CA PRO A 183 12.72 -26.96 -30.51
C PRO A 183 12.79 -25.55 -29.90
N TYR A 184 13.16 -24.51 -30.64
CA TYR A 184 13.26 -23.14 -30.10
C TYR A 184 12.02 -22.27 -30.37
N LEU A 185 11.30 -22.53 -31.47
CA LEU A 185 9.97 -22.01 -31.77
C LEU A 185 9.00 -22.02 -30.56
N PRO A 186 8.92 -23.10 -29.76
CA PRO A 186 8.07 -23.12 -28.57
C PRO A 186 8.53 -22.19 -27.45
N PHE A 187 9.83 -21.95 -27.25
CA PHE A 187 10.31 -20.98 -26.27
C PHE A 187 9.99 -19.55 -26.68
N VAL A 188 10.07 -19.26 -27.99
CA VAL A 188 9.65 -17.96 -28.55
C VAL A 188 8.14 -17.78 -28.43
N ALA A 189 7.34 -18.79 -28.76
CA ALA A 189 5.89 -18.76 -28.57
C ALA A 189 5.52 -18.61 -27.09
N PHE A 190 6.21 -19.31 -26.18
CA PHE A 190 6.04 -19.17 -24.74
C PHE A 190 6.40 -17.76 -24.24
N ALA A 191 7.52 -17.19 -24.71
CA ALA A 191 7.92 -15.83 -24.37
C ALA A 191 6.91 -14.78 -24.87
N VAL A 192 6.38 -14.96 -26.08
CA VAL A 192 5.35 -14.08 -26.67
C VAL A 192 4.03 -14.21 -25.92
N VAL A 193 3.57 -15.43 -25.63
CA VAL A 193 2.34 -15.67 -24.87
C VAL A 193 2.48 -15.18 -23.42
N SER A 194 3.61 -15.43 -22.78
CA SER A 194 3.93 -14.89 -21.44
C SER A 194 3.97 -13.37 -21.45
N ALA A 195 4.54 -12.75 -22.49
CA ALA A 195 4.55 -11.30 -22.67
C ALA A 195 3.15 -10.73 -22.93
N ILE A 196 2.29 -11.43 -23.69
CA ILE A 196 0.89 -11.02 -23.92
C ILE A 196 0.06 -11.17 -22.64
N ILE A 197 0.23 -12.27 -21.88
CA ILE A 197 -0.41 -12.47 -20.58
C ILE A 197 0.07 -11.40 -19.60
N TYR A 198 1.37 -11.10 -19.57
CA TYR A 198 1.94 -10.05 -18.73
C TYR A 198 1.47 -8.66 -19.16
N ALA A 199 1.37 -8.38 -20.47
CA ALA A 199 0.87 -7.12 -21.00
C ALA A 199 -0.62 -6.93 -20.73
N LEU A 200 -1.44 -7.98 -20.86
CA LEU A 200 -2.84 -7.98 -20.41
C LEU A 200 -2.92 -7.75 -18.90
N PHE A 201 -2.08 -8.41 -18.12
CA PHE A 201 -2.01 -8.23 -16.68
C PHE A 201 -1.57 -6.82 -16.26
N ALA A 202 -0.61 -6.22 -16.97
CA ALA A 202 -0.12 -4.87 -16.74
C ALA A 202 -1.11 -3.79 -17.21
N TYR A 203 -1.80 -4.04 -18.33
CA TYR A 203 -2.87 -3.18 -18.84
C TYR A 203 -4.08 -3.15 -17.89
N PHE A 204 -4.35 -4.28 -17.21
CA PHE A 204 -5.44 -4.40 -16.25
C PHE A 204 -5.01 -4.26 -14.78
N ASP A 205 -3.72 -4.02 -14.48
CA ASP A 205 -3.24 -3.81 -13.11
C ASP A 205 -3.97 -2.58 -12.52
N PRO A 206 -4.76 -2.75 -11.44
CA PRO A 206 -5.46 -1.65 -10.78
C PRO A 206 -4.52 -0.67 -10.06
N TYR A 207 -3.21 -0.70 -10.33
CA TYR A 207 -2.32 0.41 -10.05
C TYR A 207 -2.89 1.74 -10.57
N TRP A 208 -3.52 1.74 -11.76
CA TRP A 208 -4.19 2.93 -12.29
C TRP A 208 -5.45 3.35 -11.53
N VAL A 209 -6.17 2.44 -10.83
CA VAL A 209 -7.36 2.80 -10.03
C VAL A 209 -6.99 3.52 -8.74
N SER A 210 -5.89 3.12 -8.09
CA SER A 210 -5.35 3.84 -6.93
C SER A 210 -4.74 5.20 -7.31
N VAL A 211 -4.17 5.33 -8.52
CA VAL A 211 -3.62 6.59 -9.03
C VAL A 211 -4.73 7.52 -9.51
N ARG A 212 -5.81 6.99 -10.10
CA ARG A 212 -6.99 7.77 -10.50
C ARG A 212 -7.80 8.26 -9.31
N GLY A 213 -7.90 7.47 -8.23
CA GLY A 213 -8.46 7.97 -6.95
C GLY A 213 -7.64 9.11 -6.32
N ARG A 214 -6.32 9.17 -6.61
CA ARG A 214 -5.46 10.30 -6.18
C ARG A 214 -5.54 11.49 -7.12
N LEU A 215 -5.70 11.28 -8.43
CA LEU A 215 -5.97 12.35 -9.41
C LEU A 215 -7.37 12.95 -9.24
N ASP A 216 -8.38 12.12 -8.93
CA ASP A 216 -9.74 12.57 -8.57
C ASP A 216 -9.73 13.36 -7.26
N GLN A 217 -8.80 13.11 -6.33
CA GLN A 217 -8.60 13.97 -5.15
C GLN A 217 -7.96 15.32 -5.51
N PHE A 218 -7.12 15.40 -6.55
CA PHE A 218 -6.56 16.66 -7.04
C PHE A 218 -7.56 17.46 -7.89
N ASP A 219 -8.42 16.79 -8.67
CA ASP A 219 -9.49 17.44 -9.45
C ASP A 219 -10.68 17.84 -8.55
N ASN A 220 -11.10 17.00 -7.59
CA ASN A 220 -12.15 17.36 -6.63
C ASN A 220 -11.70 18.38 -5.57
N ALA A 221 -10.39 18.63 -5.41
CA ALA A 221 -9.90 19.72 -4.57
C ALA A 221 -10.09 21.11 -5.22
N LYS A 222 -10.44 21.17 -6.52
CA LYS A 222 -10.81 22.42 -7.20
C LYS A 222 -12.31 22.71 -7.18
N ASP A 223 -13.16 21.72 -6.94
CA ASP A 223 -14.62 21.90 -6.92
C ASP A 223 -15.17 22.02 -5.49
N SER A 224 -15.46 23.26 -5.08
CA SER A 224 -16.13 23.59 -3.82
C SER A 224 -17.64 23.19 -3.82
N PRO A 225 -18.40 23.31 -2.72
CA PRO A 225 -19.21 22.25 -2.12
C PRO A 225 -20.66 22.15 -2.65
N LYS A 226 -20.97 22.63 -3.86
CA LYS A 226 -22.37 22.75 -4.33
C LYS A 226 -22.96 21.51 -5.01
N ARG A 227 -22.20 20.43 -5.20
CA ARG A 227 -22.66 19.27 -6.00
C ARG A 227 -23.15 18.05 -5.21
N ARG A 228 -23.12 18.08 -3.87
CA ARG A 228 -23.52 16.92 -3.03
C ARG A 228 -25.03 16.79 -2.80
N LEU A 229 -25.86 17.73 -3.28
CA LEU A 229 -27.31 17.75 -3.05
C LEU A 229 -28.18 17.68 -4.32
N ALA A 230 -27.60 17.39 -5.49
CA ALA A 230 -28.37 17.27 -6.73
C ALA A 230 -28.15 15.90 -7.39
N GLY A 231 -29.20 15.08 -7.39
CA GLY A 231 -29.40 14.07 -8.44
C GLY A 231 -29.22 12.63 -8.01
N GLY A 232 -30.17 12.12 -7.23
CA GLY A 232 -30.63 10.75 -7.45
C GLY A 232 -31.29 10.70 -8.83
N SER A 233 -30.74 9.89 -9.74
CA SER A 233 -31.50 9.19 -10.78
C SER A 233 -30.61 8.16 -11.46
N ASN A 234 -31.17 6.96 -11.51
CA ASN A 234 -30.79 5.80 -12.30
C ASN A 234 -30.07 6.15 -13.61
N LYS A 235 -28.78 5.81 -13.71
CA LYS A 235 -28.10 5.60 -14.98
C LYS A 235 -27.33 4.29 -14.90
N THR A 236 -28.05 3.22 -15.23
CA THR A 236 -27.50 2.03 -15.87
C THR A 236 -26.50 2.48 -16.95
N ALA A 237 -25.21 2.31 -16.66
CA ALA A 237 -24.16 2.55 -17.64
C ALA A 237 -24.30 1.53 -18.79
N PRO A 238 -24.07 1.97 -20.04
CA PRO A 238 -24.48 1.24 -21.22
C PRO A 238 -23.72 -0.08 -21.33
N THR A 239 -24.49 -1.14 -21.57
CA THR A 239 -24.04 -2.43 -22.05
C THR A 239 -23.36 -2.26 -23.40
N SER A 240 -22.06 -1.97 -23.41
CA SER A 240 -21.21 -2.12 -24.59
C SER A 240 -20.81 -3.61 -24.79
N GLY A 241 -21.81 -4.46 -25.01
CA GLY A 241 -22.12 -4.94 -26.36
C GLY A 241 -21.25 -6.00 -27.04
N TRP A 242 -20.17 -6.55 -26.46
CA TRP A 242 -19.48 -7.68 -27.13
C TRP A 242 -18.84 -8.76 -26.24
N PHE A 243 -18.74 -8.56 -24.92
CA PHE A 243 -17.99 -9.48 -24.04
C PHE A 243 -18.76 -10.09 -22.85
N THR A 244 -20.09 -9.92 -22.77
CA THR A 244 -20.91 -10.64 -21.76
C THR A 244 -21.41 -11.95 -22.36
N LEU A 245 -20.50 -12.92 -22.51
CA LEU A 245 -20.88 -14.31 -22.76
C LEU A 245 -21.88 -14.77 -21.68
N PRO A 246 -22.90 -15.59 -22.04
CA PRO A 246 -23.84 -16.19 -21.09
C PRO A 246 -23.21 -17.32 -20.25
N THR A 247 -21.90 -17.24 -19.98
CA THR A 247 -21.14 -18.20 -19.16
C THR A 247 -21.31 -17.93 -17.66
N VAL A 248 -21.88 -16.78 -17.29
CA VAL A 248 -22.12 -16.39 -15.89
C VAL A 248 -23.19 -17.28 -15.23
N SER A 249 -23.99 -18.06 -15.97
CA SER A 249 -24.94 -19.03 -15.40
C SER A 249 -24.36 -20.44 -15.18
N LEU A 250 -23.15 -20.74 -15.66
CA LEU A 250 -22.65 -22.13 -15.75
C LEU A 250 -22.05 -22.70 -14.45
N PHE A 251 -21.78 -21.89 -13.41
CA PHE A 251 -21.14 -22.37 -12.17
C PHE A 251 -21.95 -22.10 -10.89
N ARG A 252 -22.24 -23.21 -10.18
CA ARG A 252 -22.98 -23.43 -8.93
C ARG A 252 -22.79 -22.35 -7.86
N GLY A 253 -23.87 -22.02 -7.15
CA GLY A 253 -23.96 -20.92 -6.16
C GLY A 253 -23.07 -21.02 -4.91
N GLY A 254 -22.43 -22.15 -4.64
CA GLY A 254 -21.55 -22.33 -3.47
C GLY A 254 -20.17 -21.66 -3.59
N ASP A 255 -19.55 -21.66 -4.77
CA ASP A 255 -18.23 -21.03 -4.98
C ASP A 255 -18.30 -19.50 -5.08
N ARG A 256 -19.48 -18.98 -5.44
CA ARG A 256 -19.69 -17.54 -5.64
C ARG A 256 -19.62 -16.76 -4.33
N SER A 257 -20.21 -17.29 -3.27
CA SER A 257 -20.23 -16.64 -1.94
C SER A 257 -18.82 -16.58 -1.33
N HIS A 258 -18.04 -17.64 -1.48
CA HIS A 258 -16.66 -17.67 -0.99
C HIS A 258 -15.76 -16.71 -1.78
N LEU A 259 -15.93 -16.63 -3.11
CA LEU A 259 -15.17 -15.69 -3.95
C LEU A 259 -15.61 -14.23 -3.77
N THR A 260 -16.90 -13.94 -3.63
CA THR A 260 -17.36 -12.59 -3.29
C THR A 260 -16.82 -12.15 -1.94
N GLN A 261 -16.76 -13.06 -0.96
CA GLN A 261 -16.18 -12.78 0.35
C GLN A 261 -14.66 -12.52 0.25
N ARG A 262 -13.90 -13.31 -0.54
CA ARG A 262 -12.47 -13.06 -0.76
C ARG A 262 -12.18 -11.77 -1.55
N LEU A 263 -13.03 -11.43 -2.52
CA LEU A 263 -12.95 -10.16 -3.25
C LEU A 263 -13.33 -8.95 -2.37
N ALA A 264 -14.31 -9.13 -1.47
CA ALA A 264 -14.65 -8.16 -0.44
C ALA A 264 -13.45 -7.92 0.50
N TYR A 265 -12.74 -8.98 0.90
CA TYR A 265 -11.48 -8.86 1.65
C TYR A 265 -10.39 -8.14 0.86
N ALA A 266 -10.33 -8.30 -0.46
CA ALA A 266 -9.40 -7.55 -1.32
C ALA A 266 -9.77 -6.06 -1.49
N GLY A 267 -10.96 -5.63 -1.04
CA GLY A 267 -11.43 -4.23 -1.12
C GLY A 267 -12.17 -3.89 -2.41
N VAL A 268 -12.56 -4.91 -3.17
CA VAL A 268 -13.30 -4.75 -4.42
C VAL A 268 -14.77 -5.05 -4.17
N TYR A 269 -15.55 -4.03 -3.81
CA TYR A 269 -16.98 -4.14 -3.51
C TYR A 269 -17.89 -4.11 -4.75
N GLN A 270 -17.33 -4.06 -5.96
CA GLN A 270 -18.12 -3.93 -7.18
C GLN A 270 -18.72 -5.29 -7.59
N PRO A 271 -20.05 -5.40 -7.80
CA PRO A 271 -20.69 -6.65 -8.23
C PRO A 271 -20.23 -7.11 -9.62
N GLN A 272 -19.75 -6.19 -10.46
CA GLN A 272 -19.15 -6.49 -11.76
C GLN A 272 -17.72 -7.07 -11.67
N ALA A 273 -17.04 -6.93 -10.53
CA ALA A 273 -15.66 -7.42 -10.38
C ALA A 273 -15.60 -8.94 -10.35
N VAL A 274 -16.65 -9.60 -9.85
CA VAL A 274 -16.77 -11.07 -9.86
C VAL A 274 -16.86 -11.56 -11.31
N ALA A 275 -17.75 -10.96 -12.10
CA ALA A 275 -17.91 -11.30 -13.51
C ALA A 275 -16.61 -11.07 -14.30
N ARG A 276 -15.94 -9.92 -14.08
CA ARG A 276 -14.66 -9.59 -14.74
C ARG A 276 -13.52 -10.53 -14.35
N TYR A 277 -13.39 -10.89 -13.07
CA TYR A 277 -12.39 -11.85 -12.60
C TYR A 277 -12.58 -13.22 -13.26
N PHE A 278 -13.83 -13.67 -13.36
CA PHE A 278 -14.16 -14.91 -14.05
C PHE A 278 -13.92 -14.85 -15.56
N SER A 279 -14.26 -13.75 -16.23
CA SER A 279 -13.97 -13.55 -17.66
C SER A 279 -12.47 -13.60 -17.94
N ILE A 280 -11.65 -12.96 -17.09
CA ILE A 280 -10.19 -13.00 -17.21
C ILE A 280 -9.68 -14.42 -16.98
N SER A 281 -10.11 -15.08 -15.89
CA SER A 281 -9.67 -16.44 -15.59
C SER A 281 -10.03 -17.44 -16.70
N LEU A 282 -11.20 -17.29 -17.31
CA LEU A 282 -11.64 -18.14 -18.42
C LEU A 282 -10.85 -17.86 -19.69
N LEU A 283 -10.58 -16.58 -19.99
CA LEU A 283 -9.84 -16.16 -21.18
C LEU A 283 -8.35 -16.52 -21.08
N THR A 284 -7.73 -16.37 -19.90
CA THR A 284 -6.34 -16.80 -19.67
C THR A 284 -6.20 -18.32 -19.69
N LEU A 285 -7.25 -19.07 -19.39
CA LEU A 285 -7.25 -20.54 -19.45
C LEU A 285 -7.48 -21.06 -20.88
N SER A 286 -8.39 -20.46 -21.63
CA SER A 286 -8.80 -20.95 -22.96
C SER A 286 -7.93 -20.44 -24.11
N ALA A 287 -7.39 -19.22 -24.01
CA ALA A 287 -6.56 -18.62 -25.06
C ALA A 287 -5.31 -19.46 -25.41
N PRO A 288 -4.46 -19.92 -24.46
CA PRO A 288 -3.29 -20.72 -24.81
C PRO A 288 -3.68 -22.08 -25.40
N MET A 289 -4.80 -22.66 -24.98
CA MET A 289 -5.31 -23.94 -25.51
C MET A 289 -5.78 -23.81 -26.97
N LEU A 290 -6.47 -22.71 -27.31
CA LEU A 290 -6.91 -22.41 -28.69
C LEU A 290 -5.73 -22.03 -29.61
N ILE A 291 -4.76 -21.29 -29.10
CA ILE A 291 -3.55 -20.92 -29.87
C ILE A 291 -2.71 -22.18 -30.16
N CYS A 292 -2.55 -23.07 -29.18
CA CYS A 292 -1.84 -24.33 -29.41
C CYS A 292 -2.55 -25.24 -30.43
N LEU A 293 -3.89 -25.31 -30.36
CA LEU A 293 -4.72 -26.10 -31.28
C LEU A 293 -4.68 -25.55 -32.72
N THR A 294 -4.69 -24.22 -32.88
CA THR A 294 -4.60 -23.60 -34.21
C THR A 294 -3.21 -23.75 -34.83
N LEU A 295 -2.15 -23.71 -34.01
CA LEU A 295 -0.77 -23.94 -34.46
C LEU A 295 -0.49 -25.40 -34.83
N THR A 296 -1.13 -26.37 -34.17
CA THR A 296 -1.05 -27.79 -34.58
C THR A 296 -1.81 -28.06 -35.87
N LEU A 297 -3.02 -27.51 -36.02
CA LEU A 297 -3.81 -27.62 -37.25
C LEU A 297 -3.11 -26.98 -38.46
N ALA A 298 -2.33 -25.91 -38.24
CA ALA A 298 -1.50 -25.27 -39.27
C ALA A 298 -0.22 -26.05 -39.63
N GLY A 299 0.04 -27.20 -39.00
CA GLY A 299 1.22 -28.03 -39.27
C GLY A 299 2.56 -27.46 -38.74
N LEU A 300 2.53 -26.35 -38.00
CA LEU A 300 3.73 -25.69 -37.47
C LEU A 300 4.24 -26.30 -36.16
N LEU A 301 3.44 -27.12 -35.48
CA LEU A 301 3.76 -27.67 -34.15
C LEU A 301 3.47 -29.18 -34.10
N ARG A 302 4.45 -30.00 -33.68
CA ARG A 302 4.21 -31.42 -33.37
C ARG A 302 3.27 -31.55 -32.16
N TRP A 303 2.40 -32.55 -32.21
CA TRP A 303 1.41 -32.84 -31.17
C TRP A 303 2.02 -32.99 -29.77
N ASP A 304 3.22 -33.56 -29.70
CA ASP A 304 4.00 -33.78 -28.47
C ASP A 304 4.26 -32.46 -27.71
N TYR A 305 4.66 -31.41 -28.43
CA TYR A 305 4.92 -30.09 -27.84
C TYR A 305 3.63 -29.34 -27.54
N ALA A 306 2.62 -29.48 -28.40
CA ALA A 306 1.34 -28.81 -28.21
C ALA A 306 0.64 -29.21 -26.92
N MET A 307 0.72 -30.49 -26.57
CA MET A 307 0.13 -31.01 -25.34
C MET A 307 0.85 -30.47 -24.09
N LEU A 308 2.18 -30.36 -24.15
CA LEU A 308 3.00 -29.82 -23.04
C LEU A 308 2.74 -28.32 -22.82
N PHE A 309 2.64 -27.51 -23.88
CA PHE A 309 2.29 -26.09 -23.76
C PHE A 309 0.84 -25.86 -23.35
N ALA A 310 -0.09 -26.68 -23.79
CA ALA A 310 -1.47 -26.64 -23.31
C ALA A 310 -1.54 -26.93 -21.81
N CYS A 311 -0.76 -27.90 -21.31
CA CYS A 311 -0.66 -28.19 -19.89
C CYS A 311 -0.03 -27.03 -19.09
N ILE A 312 1.10 -26.46 -19.54
CA ILE A 312 1.76 -25.34 -18.85
C ILE A 312 0.91 -24.06 -18.91
N GLY A 313 0.33 -23.75 -20.06
CA GLY A 313 -0.57 -22.61 -20.26
C GLY A 313 -1.85 -22.73 -19.44
N GLY A 314 -2.44 -23.92 -19.39
CA GLY A 314 -3.60 -24.21 -18.55
C GLY A 314 -3.26 -24.08 -17.05
N LEU A 315 -2.11 -24.60 -16.62
CA LEU A 315 -1.66 -24.53 -15.23
C LEU A 315 -1.39 -23.08 -14.80
N THR A 316 -0.67 -22.32 -15.63
CA THR A 316 -0.37 -20.89 -15.37
C THR A 316 -1.62 -20.02 -15.42
N GLY A 317 -2.54 -20.25 -16.37
CA GLY A 317 -3.83 -19.57 -16.47
C GLY A 317 -4.76 -19.82 -15.27
N ALA A 318 -4.70 -21.02 -14.67
CA ALA A 318 -5.46 -21.34 -13.46
C ALA A 318 -4.84 -20.78 -12.17
N LEU A 319 -3.50 -20.67 -12.11
CA LEU A 319 -2.77 -20.19 -10.93
C LEU A 319 -2.65 -18.67 -10.86
N ALA A 320 -2.48 -17.98 -11.99
CA ALA A 320 -2.20 -16.55 -12.01
C ALA A 320 -3.29 -15.68 -11.36
N PRO A 321 -4.60 -15.88 -11.62
CA PRO A 321 -5.66 -15.11 -10.96
C PRO A 321 -5.71 -15.35 -9.44
N ARG A 322 -5.46 -16.59 -9.01
CA ARG A 322 -5.42 -16.98 -7.59
C ARG A 322 -4.27 -16.29 -6.86
N LEU A 323 -3.07 -16.33 -7.44
CA LEU A 323 -1.90 -15.65 -6.89
C LEU A 323 -2.06 -14.13 -6.83
N TRP A 324 -2.71 -13.53 -7.84
CA TRP A 324 -3.00 -12.10 -7.83
C TRP A 324 -3.98 -11.74 -6.71
N LEU A 325 -5.07 -12.50 -6.56
CA LEU A 325 -6.04 -12.27 -5.48
C LEU A 325 -5.38 -12.41 -4.10
N ASP A 326 -4.55 -13.43 -3.90
CA ASP A 326 -3.82 -13.62 -2.65
C ASP A 326 -2.83 -12.48 -2.37
N ARG A 327 -2.14 -11.98 -3.40
CA ARG A 327 -1.27 -10.80 -3.28
C ARG A 327 -2.07 -9.54 -2.95
N ALA A 328 -3.24 -9.35 -3.57
CA ALA A 328 -4.12 -8.21 -3.31
C ALA A 328 -4.67 -8.24 -1.87
N ILE A 329 -5.13 -9.40 -1.39
CA ILE A 329 -5.59 -9.60 -0.01
C ILE A 329 -4.43 -9.34 0.97
N LYS A 330 -3.25 -9.95 0.74
CA LYS A 330 -2.06 -9.74 1.57
C LYS A 330 -1.67 -8.26 1.64
N LYS A 331 -1.72 -7.54 0.51
CA LYS A 331 -1.44 -6.10 0.45
C LYS A 331 -2.43 -5.29 1.29
N ARG A 332 -3.73 -5.59 1.23
CA ARG A 332 -4.74 -4.91 2.04
C ARG A 332 -4.60 -5.26 3.53
N HIS A 333 -4.41 -6.53 3.88
CA HIS A 333 -4.15 -6.94 5.26
C HIS A 333 -2.88 -6.27 5.82
N LEU A 334 -1.86 -6.07 4.98
CA LEU A 334 -0.66 -5.34 5.37
C LEU A 334 -0.93 -3.85 5.62
N GLN A 335 -1.83 -3.23 4.84
CA GLN A 335 -2.27 -1.85 5.11
C GLN A 335 -2.98 -1.78 6.47
N PHE A 336 -3.94 -2.66 6.75
CA PHE A 336 -4.61 -2.73 8.06
C PHE A 336 -3.65 -3.03 9.20
N ARG A 337 -2.73 -3.99 9.03
CA ARG A 337 -1.71 -4.32 10.03
C ARG A 337 -0.81 -3.14 10.37
N ARG A 338 -0.49 -2.29 9.38
CA ARG A 338 0.33 -1.10 9.57
C ARG A 338 -0.43 0.07 10.20
N SER A 339 -1.73 0.19 9.90
CA SER A 339 -2.57 1.28 10.41
C SER A 339 -3.20 0.99 11.77
N LEU A 340 -3.34 -0.29 12.15
CA LEU A 340 -4.01 -0.67 13.40
C LEU A 340 -3.27 -0.18 14.65
N PRO A 341 -1.93 -0.32 14.79
CA PRO A 341 -1.22 0.23 15.94
C PRO A 341 -1.39 1.75 16.05
N ASP A 342 -1.21 2.47 14.94
CA ASP A 342 -1.39 3.92 14.89
C ASP A 342 -2.81 4.34 15.33
N PHE A 343 -3.82 3.57 14.93
CA PHE A 343 -5.22 3.77 15.33
C PHE A 343 -5.44 3.50 16.83
N LEU A 344 -4.84 2.45 17.38
CA LEU A 344 -4.97 2.13 18.80
C LEU A 344 -4.29 3.16 19.68
N ASP A 345 -3.07 3.57 19.32
CA ASP A 345 -2.33 4.64 20.00
C ASP A 345 -3.17 5.93 20.01
N LEU A 346 -3.77 6.25 18.86
CA LEU A 346 -4.69 7.38 18.68
C LEU A 346 -5.92 7.30 19.58
N MET A 347 -6.55 6.13 19.64
CA MET A 347 -7.72 5.92 20.46
C MET A 347 -7.38 6.04 21.94
N THR A 348 -6.30 5.40 22.37
CA THR A 348 -5.84 5.44 23.77
C THR A 348 -5.60 6.87 24.22
N VAL A 349 -4.86 7.65 23.43
CA VAL A 349 -4.59 9.07 23.75
C VAL A 349 -5.87 9.92 23.83
N CYS A 350 -6.82 9.68 22.92
CA CYS A 350 -8.11 10.39 22.94
C CYS A 350 -8.99 9.99 24.13
N LEU A 351 -9.02 8.70 24.46
CA LEU A 351 -9.80 8.15 25.58
C LEU A 351 -9.21 8.59 26.93
N GLU A 352 -7.88 8.57 27.09
CA GLU A 352 -7.16 9.14 28.24
C GLU A 352 -7.44 10.64 28.38
N GLY A 353 -7.63 11.34 27.26
CA GLY A 353 -8.08 12.74 27.22
C GLY A 353 -9.52 12.97 27.67
N GLY A 354 -10.27 11.91 28.01
CA GLY A 354 -11.65 11.98 28.49
C GLY A 354 -12.71 12.03 27.38
N LEU A 355 -12.34 11.77 26.12
CA LEU A 355 -13.33 11.66 25.04
C LEU A 355 -14.15 10.37 25.18
N SER A 356 -15.44 10.43 24.83
CA SER A 356 -16.24 9.22 24.68
C SER A 356 -15.70 8.38 23.52
N LEU A 357 -15.98 7.07 23.54
CA LEU A 357 -15.54 6.15 22.49
C LEU A 357 -16.06 6.55 21.10
N GLN A 358 -17.28 7.09 21.02
CA GLN A 358 -17.88 7.55 19.76
C GLN A 358 -17.17 8.79 19.21
N GLU A 359 -16.90 9.79 20.06
CA GLU A 359 -16.18 10.99 19.64
C GLU A 359 -14.74 10.67 19.25
N THR A 360 -14.12 9.72 19.97
CA THR A 360 -12.80 9.18 19.64
C THR A 360 -12.78 8.54 18.25
N ILE A 361 -13.73 7.66 17.92
CA ILE A 361 -13.78 7.01 16.59
C ILE A 361 -13.95 8.06 15.49
N ARG A 362 -14.84 9.04 15.67
CA ARG A 362 -15.05 10.14 14.71
C ARG A 362 -13.76 10.93 14.49
N ARG A 363 -13.12 11.33 15.59
CA ARG A 363 -11.91 12.16 15.56
C ARG A 363 -10.72 11.43 14.93
N VAL A 364 -10.52 10.17 15.32
CA VAL A 364 -9.46 9.31 14.81
C VAL A 364 -9.68 8.97 13.33
N SER A 365 -10.93 8.82 12.89
CA SER A 365 -11.27 8.64 11.46
C SER A 365 -10.84 9.84 10.61
N ASP A 366 -11.13 11.07 11.07
CA ASP A 366 -10.74 12.30 10.37
C ASP A 366 -9.20 12.42 10.29
N GLU A 367 -8.50 12.09 11.38
CA GLU A 367 -7.04 12.20 11.47
C GLU A 367 -6.32 11.16 10.61
N LEU A 368 -6.86 9.94 10.53
CA LEU A 368 -6.29 8.86 9.73
C LEU A 368 -6.55 9.03 8.22
N GLN A 369 -7.42 9.96 7.80
CA GLN A 369 -7.83 10.06 6.40
C GLN A 369 -6.66 10.30 5.43
N LEU A 370 -5.67 11.10 5.86
CA LEU A 370 -4.49 11.44 5.05
C LEU A 370 -3.39 10.37 5.11
N ALA A 371 -3.23 9.69 6.25
CA ALA A 371 -2.18 8.69 6.45
C ALA A 371 -2.60 7.28 5.99
N HIS A 372 -3.83 6.87 6.35
CA HIS A 372 -4.35 5.52 6.16
C HIS A 372 -5.80 5.56 5.66
N SER A 373 -5.99 6.00 4.41
CA SER A 373 -7.31 6.14 3.79
C SER A 373 -8.16 4.86 3.82
N ALA A 374 -7.53 3.68 3.81
CA ALA A 374 -8.22 2.40 3.85
C ALA A 374 -8.90 2.12 5.19
N LEU A 375 -8.23 2.43 6.31
CA LEU A 375 -8.79 2.28 7.64
C LEU A 375 -9.80 3.39 7.94
N ALA A 376 -9.49 4.64 7.58
CA ALA A 376 -10.40 5.77 7.72
C ALA A 376 -11.72 5.56 6.98
N ALA A 377 -11.69 5.00 5.76
CA ALA A 377 -12.90 4.68 5.01
C ALA A 377 -13.80 3.66 5.74
N GLU A 378 -13.22 2.63 6.36
CA GLU A 378 -14.00 1.67 7.14
C GLU A 378 -14.49 2.26 8.48
N LEU A 379 -13.69 3.10 9.14
CA LEU A 379 -14.12 3.81 10.35
C LEU A 379 -15.26 4.79 10.07
N ALA A 380 -15.28 5.45 8.91
CA ALA A 380 -16.40 6.26 8.47
C ALA A 380 -17.69 5.43 8.26
N VAL A 381 -17.56 4.15 7.86
CA VAL A 381 -18.71 3.23 7.81
C VAL A 381 -19.14 2.85 9.23
N VAL A 382 -18.21 2.58 10.14
CA VAL A 382 -18.51 2.33 11.57
C VAL A 382 -19.26 3.51 12.18
N GLN A 383 -18.77 4.74 11.94
CA GLN A 383 -19.43 5.97 12.40
C GLN A 383 -20.84 6.07 11.86
N ARG A 384 -21.04 5.84 10.55
CA ARG A 384 -22.37 5.87 9.93
C ARG A 384 -23.31 4.79 10.50
N ASP A 385 -22.80 3.58 10.76
CA ASP A 385 -23.59 2.52 11.40
C ASP A 385 -24.07 2.97 12.79
N VAL A 386 -23.22 3.67 13.56
CA VAL A 386 -23.57 4.21 14.88
C VAL A 386 -24.57 5.37 14.78
N GLU A 387 -24.39 6.28 13.82
CA GLU A 387 -25.35 7.38 13.54
C GLU A 387 -26.74 6.85 13.14
N LEU A 388 -26.80 5.68 12.50
CA LEU A 388 -28.04 4.97 12.14
C LEU A 388 -28.62 4.12 13.29
N GLY A 389 -28.06 4.24 14.50
CA GLY A 389 -28.59 3.60 15.71
C GLY A 389 -27.99 2.23 16.06
N ALA A 390 -26.95 1.77 15.37
CA ALA A 390 -26.22 0.57 15.80
C ALA A 390 -25.35 0.87 17.04
N THR A 391 -25.15 -0.12 17.91
CA THR A 391 -24.19 0.03 19.01
C THR A 391 -22.74 -0.03 18.49
N VAL A 392 -21.80 0.58 19.22
CA VAL A 392 -20.38 0.60 18.83
C VAL A 392 -19.84 -0.84 18.68
N ASP A 393 -20.18 -1.75 19.59
CA ASP A 393 -19.83 -3.17 19.50
C ASP A 393 -20.35 -3.82 18.21
N GLN A 394 -21.63 -3.58 17.85
CA GLN A 394 -22.21 -4.14 16.62
C GLN A 394 -21.53 -3.57 15.37
N ALA A 395 -21.26 -2.27 15.34
CA ALA A 395 -20.58 -1.62 14.23
C ALA A 395 -19.12 -2.12 14.07
N LEU A 396 -18.40 -2.30 15.19
CA LEU A 396 -17.04 -2.88 15.20
C LEU A 396 -17.03 -4.35 14.78
N LYS A 397 -18.02 -5.15 15.18
CA LYS A 397 -18.18 -6.54 14.71
C LYS A 397 -18.43 -6.61 13.20
N ARG A 398 -19.28 -5.72 12.66
CA ARG A 398 -19.50 -5.61 11.21
C ARG A 398 -18.23 -5.19 10.48
N PHE A 399 -17.47 -4.24 11.04
CA PHE A 399 -16.17 -3.83 10.52
C PHE A 399 -15.14 -4.98 10.52
N ALA A 400 -15.06 -5.75 11.60
CA ALA A 400 -14.21 -6.94 11.68
C ALA A 400 -14.58 -8.00 10.64
N ALA A 401 -15.89 -8.26 10.48
CA ALA A 401 -16.39 -9.21 9.49
C ALA A 401 -16.09 -8.77 8.05
N ARG A 402 -16.22 -7.48 7.73
CA ARG A 402 -15.93 -6.92 6.39
C ARG A 402 -14.44 -6.87 6.07
N SER A 403 -13.61 -6.55 7.06
CA SER A 403 -12.17 -6.35 6.85
C SER A 403 -11.40 -7.65 6.61
N GLY A 404 -11.87 -8.77 7.16
CA GLY A 404 -11.22 -10.09 7.03
C GLY A 404 -9.85 -10.20 7.73
N TYR A 405 -9.42 -9.14 8.41
CA TYR A 405 -8.15 -9.08 9.12
C TYR A 405 -8.31 -9.45 10.59
N GLU A 406 -7.55 -10.45 11.02
CA GLU A 406 -7.59 -11.02 12.37
C GLU A 406 -7.33 -9.98 13.47
N GLY A 407 -6.43 -9.01 13.24
CA GLY A 407 -6.15 -7.95 14.21
C GLY A 407 -7.36 -7.06 14.52
N VAL A 408 -8.20 -6.76 13.53
CA VAL A 408 -9.44 -6.01 13.75
C VAL A 408 -10.49 -6.88 14.46
N ARG A 409 -10.53 -8.17 14.15
CA ARG A 409 -11.42 -9.12 14.84
C ARG A 409 -11.08 -9.21 16.32
N SER A 410 -9.80 -9.34 16.64
CA SER A 410 -9.29 -9.34 18.01
C SER A 410 -9.66 -8.05 18.76
N LEU A 411 -9.52 -6.89 18.11
CA LEU A 411 -9.93 -5.61 18.70
C LEU A 411 -11.44 -5.60 19.06
N SER A 412 -12.31 -6.03 18.15
CA SER A 412 -13.75 -6.05 18.39
C SER A 412 -14.16 -6.98 19.53
N THR A 413 -13.38 -8.01 19.83
CA THR A 413 -13.63 -8.90 20.96
C THR A 413 -13.18 -8.31 22.30
N PHE A 414 -12.21 -7.40 22.30
CA PHE A 414 -11.68 -6.78 23.52
C PHE A 414 -12.47 -5.56 23.99
N ILE A 415 -13.21 -4.88 23.11
CA ILE A 415 -13.96 -3.64 23.43
C ILE A 415 -15.35 -3.94 24.06
N ARG A 416 -15.62 -5.20 24.46
CA ARG A 416 -16.91 -5.62 25.01
C ARG A 416 -17.07 -5.27 26.49
#